data_AF-A0A7Y4TXY3-F1
#
_entry.id   AF-A0A7Y4TXY3-F1
#
_cell.length_a   1.000
_cell.length_b   1.000
_cell.length_c   1.000
_cell.angle_alpha   90.00
_cell.angle_beta   90.00
_cell.angle_gamma   90.00
#
_symmetry.space_group_name_H-M   'P 1'
#
loop_
_entity.id
_entity.type
_entity.pdbx_description
1 polymer ?
#
loop_
_entity_poly.entity_id
_entity_poly.type
_entity_poly.pdbx_seq_one_letter_code
_entity_poly.pdbx_strand_id
1 'polypeptide(L)'
;MSHSAWQPNRDQQRAIDMLAGSCVVLAGPGTGKTETLAAKTAAILHHGGHPLAVTYTRAAAQELVQRLGGLCERVTACTCHSLAFTLFL
;
A
#
# COMPACT_ATOMS: atom_id res chain seq x y z
N MET A 1 -4.22 -22.81 -6.65
CA MET A 1 -4.95 -22.57 -5.37
C MET A 1 -5.83 -21.36 -5.60
N SER A 2 -7.15 -21.53 -5.48
CA SER A 2 -8.13 -20.47 -5.72
C SER A 2 -8.09 -19.47 -4.56
N HIS A 3 -7.36 -18.35 -4.73
CA HIS A 3 -7.59 -17.18 -3.90
C HIS A 3 -8.87 -16.53 -4.39
N SER A 4 -9.90 -16.47 -3.55
CA SER A 4 -11.04 -15.59 -3.76
C SER A 4 -10.49 -14.19 -4.05
N ALA A 5 -10.66 -13.71 -5.29
CA ALA A 5 -10.12 -12.43 -5.69
C ALA A 5 -10.80 -11.35 -4.82
N TRP A 6 -10.04 -10.72 -3.93
CA TRP A 6 -10.50 -9.54 -3.22
C TRP A 6 -10.92 -8.50 -4.27
N GLN A 7 -12.11 -7.95 -4.13
CA GLN A 7 -12.64 -6.92 -5.02
C GLN A 7 -12.88 -5.64 -4.22
N PRO A 8 -12.31 -4.50 -4.65
CA PRO A 8 -12.56 -3.22 -4.01
C PRO A 8 -14.02 -2.79 -4.21
N ASN A 9 -14.61 -2.19 -3.18
CA ASN A 9 -15.85 -1.44 -3.33
C ASN A 9 -15.61 -0.11 -4.08
N ARG A 10 -16.68 0.64 -4.37
CA ARG A 10 -16.58 1.90 -5.13
C ARG A 10 -15.63 2.93 -4.49
N ASP A 11 -15.63 3.09 -3.17
CA ASP A 11 -14.80 4.08 -2.48
C ASP A 11 -13.32 3.64 -2.43
N GLN A 12 -13.08 2.34 -2.22
CA GLN A 12 -11.75 1.75 -2.31
C GLN A 12 -11.18 1.88 -3.71
N GLN A 13 -11.99 1.56 -4.74
CA GLN A 13 -11.59 1.70 -6.14
C GLN A 13 -11.27 3.16 -6.47
N ARG A 14 -12.10 4.11 -6.02
CA ARG A 14 -11.82 5.55 -6.19
C ARG A 14 -10.50 5.97 -5.52
N ALA A 15 -10.18 5.43 -4.34
CA ALA A 15 -8.90 5.67 -3.70
C ALA A 15 -7.73 5.06 -4.47
N ILE A 16 -7.90 3.87 -5.05
CA ILE A 16 -6.89 3.19 -5.88
C ILE A 16 -6.61 3.98 -7.16
N ASP A 17 -7.65 4.45 -7.85
CA ASP A 17 -7.55 5.15 -9.14
C ASP A 17 -7.01 6.58 -9.02
N MET A 18 -6.98 7.15 -7.82
CA MET A 18 -6.44 8.48 -7.59
C MET A 18 -4.90 8.47 -7.56
N LEU A 19 -4.29 8.57 -8.73
CA LEU A 19 -2.82 8.48 -8.91
C LEU A 19 -2.06 9.79 -8.63
N ALA A 20 -2.76 10.92 -8.55
CA ALA A 20 -2.17 12.23 -8.31
C ALA A 20 -2.96 13.02 -7.27
N GLY A 21 -2.30 13.97 -6.61
CA GLY A 21 -2.87 14.78 -5.54
C GLY A 21 -2.99 14.05 -4.21
N SER A 22 -3.60 14.72 -3.23
CA SER A 22 -3.74 14.21 -1.86
C SER A 22 -5.08 13.49 -1.65
N CYS A 23 -5.04 12.34 -0.99
CA CYS A 23 -6.22 11.53 -0.67
C CYS A 23 -6.17 11.12 0.80
N VAL A 24 -7.29 11.24 1.51
CA VAL A 24 -7.47 10.73 2.88
C VAL A 24 -8.57 9.69 2.87
N VAL A 25 -8.27 8.51 3.39
CA VAL A 25 -9.21 7.40 3.54
C VAL A 25 -9.51 7.21 5.03
N LEU A 26 -10.74 7.48 5.45
CA LEU A 26 -11.23 7.21 6.79
C LEU A 26 -11.90 5.84 6.81
N ALA A 27 -11.41 4.91 7.63
CA ALA A 27 -11.80 3.51 7.54
C ALA A 27 -11.79 2.79 8.90
N GLY A 28 -12.90 2.13 9.21
CA GLY A 28 -13.08 1.33 10.43
C GLY A 28 -12.28 0.02 10.43
N PRO A 29 -12.18 -0.68 11.57
CA PRO A 29 -11.57 -2.02 11.63
C PRO A 29 -12.20 -2.98 10.62
N GLY A 30 -11.38 -3.83 9.97
CA GLY A 30 -11.87 -4.85 9.04
C GLY A 30 -12.38 -4.37 7.67
N THR A 31 -12.34 -3.07 7.37
CA THR A 31 -12.89 -2.51 6.11
C THR A 31 -11.90 -2.54 4.93
N GLY A 32 -10.89 -3.41 4.95
CA GLY A 32 -9.93 -3.57 3.85
C GLY A 32 -8.94 -2.40 3.66
N LYS A 33 -8.53 -1.73 4.74
CA LYS A 33 -7.52 -0.64 4.69
C LYS A 33 -6.22 -1.08 4.04
N THR A 34 -5.67 -2.21 4.49
CA THR A 34 -4.38 -2.72 4.03
C THR A 34 -4.47 -3.20 2.59
N GLU A 35 -5.55 -3.88 2.20
CA GLU A 35 -5.83 -4.26 0.81
C GLU A 35 -5.89 -3.04 -0.11
N THR A 36 -6.63 -2.00 0.31
CA THR A 36 -6.75 -0.77 -0.47
C THR A 36 -5.40 -0.07 -0.63
N LEU A 37 -4.59 -0.02 0.43
CA LEU A 37 -3.25 0.57 0.38
C LEU A 37 -2.30 -0.23 -0.53
N ALA A 38 -2.33 -1.56 -0.46
CA ALA A 38 -1.53 -2.43 -1.33
C ALA A 38 -1.95 -2.30 -2.81
N ALA A 39 -3.25 -2.31 -3.09
CA ALA A 39 -3.78 -2.16 -4.44
C ALA A 39 -3.46 -0.77 -5.02
N LYS A 40 -3.58 0.30 -4.23
CA LYS A 40 -3.18 1.66 -4.65
C LYS A 40 -1.68 1.74 -4.94
N THR A 41 -0.86 1.12 -4.09
CA THR A 41 0.60 1.08 -4.29
C THR A 41 0.96 0.36 -5.59
N ALA A 42 0.33 -0.78 -5.86
CA ALA A 42 0.48 -1.49 -7.13
C ALA A 42 -0.01 -0.63 -8.32
N ALA A 43 -1.14 0.05 -8.19
CA ALA A 43 -1.66 0.94 -9.24
C ALA A 43 -0.67 2.07 -9.57
N ILE A 44 -0.10 2.74 -8.57
CA ILE A 44 0.95 3.77 -8.78
C ILE A 44 2.14 3.18 -9.51
N LEU A 45 2.61 1.99 -9.10
CA LEU A 45 3.74 1.32 -9.75
C LEU A 45 3.45 0.96 -11.22
N HIS A 46 2.24 0.44 -11.50
CA HIS A 46 1.82 0.09 -12.86
C HIS A 46 1.75 1.30 -13.79
N HIS A 47 1.48 2.49 -13.25
CA HIS A 47 1.47 3.75 -14.00
C HIS A 47 2.84 4.45 -14.01
N GLY A 48 3.92 3.73 -13.68
CA GLY A 48 5.30 4.23 -13.75
C GLY A 48 5.72 5.09 -12.55
N GLY A 49 4.93 5.15 -11.49
CA GLY A 49 5.30 5.82 -10.25
C GLY A 49 6.26 5.00 -9.39
N HIS A 50 6.89 5.69 -8.43
CA HIS A 50 7.81 5.10 -7.46
C HIS A 50 7.26 5.31 -6.04
N PRO A 51 6.33 4.46 -5.58
CA PRO A 51 5.64 4.68 -4.32
C PRO A 51 6.53 4.36 -3.11
N LEU A 52 6.40 5.19 -2.08
CA LEU A 52 6.91 4.96 -0.73
C LEU A 52 5.71 4.69 0.18
N ALA A 53 5.62 3.49 0.73
CA ALA A 53 4.59 3.08 1.67
C ALA A 53 5.18 3.03 3.09
N VAL A 54 4.68 3.89 3.97
CA VAL A 54 5.16 3.99 5.36
C VAL A 54 4.04 3.62 6.32
N THR A 55 4.37 2.85 7.35
CA THR A 55 3.45 2.50 8.44
C THR A 55 4.15 2.56 9.80
N TYR A 56 3.40 2.37 10.87
CA TYR A 56 3.94 2.45 12.22
C TYR A 56 4.58 1.13 12.69
N THR A 57 3.97 -0.01 12.36
CA THR A 57 4.39 -1.32 12.88
C THR A 57 5.15 -2.13 11.82
N ARG A 58 6.10 -2.95 12.27
CA ARG A 58 6.83 -3.89 11.41
C ARG A 58 5.89 -4.91 10.78
N ALA A 59 4.90 -5.38 11.54
CA ALA A 59 3.88 -6.32 11.07
C ALA A 59 3.09 -5.75 9.89
N ALA A 60 2.63 -4.49 9.97
CA ALA A 60 1.92 -3.86 8.85
C ALA A 60 2.81 -3.65 7.63
N ALA A 61 4.10 -3.35 7.82
CA ALA A 61 5.04 -3.21 6.71
C ALA A 61 5.26 -4.56 6.01
N GLN A 62 5.45 -5.64 6.78
CA GLN A 62 5.57 -7.00 6.26
C GLN A 62 4.29 -7.46 5.55
N GLU A 63 3.12 -7.15 6.11
CA GLU A 63 1.84 -7.48 5.48
C GLU A 63 1.69 -6.78 4.12
N LEU A 64 2.08 -5.50 4.01
CA LEU A 64 2.10 -4.79 2.73
C LEU A 64 3.05 -5.45 1.71
N VAL A 65 4.25 -5.82 2.14
CA VAL A 65 5.22 -6.53 1.28
C VAL A 65 4.64 -7.85 0.78
N GLN A 66 4.04 -8.66 1.67
CA GLN A 66 3.42 -9.94 1.30
C GLN A 66 2.30 -9.75 0.28
N ARG A 67 1.46 -8.71 0.44
CA ARG A 67 0.36 -8.41 -0.48
C ARG A 67 0.83 -7.91 -1.84
N LEU A 68 1.94 -7.18 -1.88
CA LEU A 68 2.54 -6.71 -3.15
C LEU A 68 3.21 -7.85 -3.92
N GLY A 69 3.59 -8.94 -3.24
CA GLY A 69 4.26 -10.08 -3.88
C GLY A 69 5.52 -9.63 -4.61
N GLY A 70 5.73 -10.09 -5.86
CA GLY A 70 6.88 -9.69 -6.67
C GLY A 70 6.99 -8.19 -6.96
N LEU A 71 5.90 -7.42 -6.81
CA LEU A 71 5.96 -5.96 -6.98
C LEU A 71 6.73 -5.26 -5.85
N CYS A 72 6.89 -5.91 -4.68
CA CYS A 72 7.56 -5.31 -3.53
C CYS A 72 9.02 -4.92 -3.81
N GLU A 73 9.69 -5.58 -4.76
CA GLU A 73 11.08 -5.27 -5.14
C GLU A 73 11.25 -3.86 -5.72
N ARG A 74 10.15 -3.26 -6.19
CA ARG A 74 10.12 -1.92 -6.79
C ARG A 74 9.47 -0.87 -5.88
N VAL A 75 9.17 -1.22 -4.63
CA VAL A 75 8.46 -0.38 -3.67
C VAL A 75 9.23 -0.30 -2.37
N THR A 76 9.40 0.90 -1.82
CA THR A 76 9.86 1.04 -0.44
C THR A 76 8.67 0.90 0.49
N ALA A 77 8.52 -0.25 1.14
CA ALA A 77 7.50 -0.51 2.17
C ALA A 77 8.17 -0.72 3.53
N CYS A 78 8.04 0.24 4.45
CA CYS A 78 8.80 0.22 5.70
C CYS A 78 8.10 0.93 6.86
N THR A 79 8.72 0.92 8.04
CA THR A 79 8.25 1.73 9.17
C THR A 79 8.80 3.15 9.13
N CYS A 80 8.12 4.11 9.78
CA CYS A 80 8.62 5.50 9.88
C CYS A 80 10.07 5.56 10.37
N HIS A 81 10.41 4.78 11.40
CA HIS A 81 11.76 4.73 11.96
C HIS A 81 12.78 4.11 11.00
N SER A 82 12.39 3.10 10.21
CA SER A 82 13.28 2.51 9.21
C SER A 82 13.59 3.51 8.10
N LEU A 83 12.57 4.24 7.63
CA LEU A 83 12.75 5.30 6.64
C LEU A 83 13.68 6.40 7.17
N ALA A 84 13.46 6.87 8.39
CA ALA A 84 14.30 7.90 9.01
C ALA A 84 15.75 7.43 9.13
N PHE A 85 15.97 6.18 9.53
CA PHE A 85 17.30 5.58 9.56
C PHE A 85 17.95 5.60 8.18
N THR A 86 17.28 5.14 7.12
CA THR A 86 17.82 5.13 5.75
C THR A 86 18.14 6.52 5.18
N LEU A 87 17.41 7.56 5.60
CA LEU A 87 17.58 8.91 5.05
C LEU A 87 18.66 9.74 5.76
N PHE A 88 18.90 9.47 7.04
CA PHE A 88 19.72 10.33 7.89
C PHE A 88 20.99 9.67 8.44
N LEU A 89 21.16 8.37 8.21
CA LEU A 89 22.32 7.58 8.63
C LEU A 89 22.84 6.75 7.45
#